data_AF-A0A8T6P269-F1
#
_entry.id   AF-A0A8T6P269-F1
#
_cell.length_a   1.000
_cell.length_b   1.000
_cell.length_c   1.000
_cell.angle_alpha   90.00
_cell.angle_beta   90.00
_cell.angle_gamma   90.00
#
_symmetry.space_group_name_H-M   'P 1'
#
loop_
_entity.id
_entity.type
_entity.pdbx_description
1 polymer ?
#
loop_
_entity_poly.entity_id
_entity_poly.type
_entity_poly.pdbx_seq_one_letter_code
_entity_poly.pdbx_strand_id
1 'polypeptide(L)' 'GYAPTTTYSVHWLADPGFHDAVARYLEDEREAVAAESQALLDYTPFKKGH' A
#
# COMPACT_ATOMS: atom_id res chain seq x y z
N GLY A 1 -0.63 -3.77 18.22
CA GLY A 1 -1.92 -3.25 17.72
C GLY A 1 -2.08 -3.69 16.28
N TYR A 2 -3.31 -3.94 15.83
CA TYR A 2 -3.62 -4.42 14.48
C TYR A 2 -3.62 -3.25 13.47
N ALA A 3 -2.53 -2.48 13.43
CA ALA A 3 -2.40 -1.33 12.55
C ALA A 3 -1.86 -1.75 11.18
N PRO A 4 -2.44 -1.26 10.07
CA PRO A 4 -1.92 -1.54 8.74
C PRO A 4 -0.47 -1.05 8.63
N THR A 5 0.38 -1.86 7.99
CA THR A 5 1.80 -1.52 7.74
C THR A 5 2.08 -1.72 6.26
N THR A 6 2.62 -0.68 5.62
CA THR A 6 3.03 -0.77 4.22
C THR A 6 4.16 -1.78 4.06
N THR A 7 3.94 -2.78 3.22
CA THR A 7 4.94 -3.78 2.86
C THR A 7 5.39 -3.53 1.42
N TYR A 8 6.70 -3.57 1.19
CA TYR A 8 7.28 -3.40 -0.14
C TYR A 8 7.80 -4.74 -0.64
N SER A 9 7.41 -5.10 -1.86
CA SER A 9 7.87 -6.30 -2.55
C SER A 9 8.61 -5.91 -3.82
N VAL A 10 9.70 -6.62 -4.12
CA VAL A 10 10.47 -6.43 -5.35
C VAL A 10 10.26 -7.64 -6.23
N HIS A 11 9.70 -7.42 -7.42
CA HIS A 11 9.45 -8.46 -8.41
C HIS A 11 10.25 -8.18 -9.67
N TRP A 12 10.95 -9.18 -10.17
CA TRP A 12 11.56 -9.10 -11.49
C TRP A 12 10.53 -9.46 -12.55
N LEU A 13 10.40 -8.60 -13.56
CA LEU A 13 9.49 -8.76 -14.68
C LEU A 13 10.32 -8.77 -15.97
N ALA A 14 10.25 -9.88 -16.72
CA ALA A 14 11.08 -10.09 -17.91
C ALA A 14 10.65 -9.23 -19.11
N ASP A 15 9.35 -9.07 -19.28
CA ASP A 15 8.75 -8.33 -20.40
C ASP A 15 8.66 -6.84 -20.06
N PRO A 16 9.30 -5.95 -20.85
CA PRO A 16 9.28 -4.51 -20.57
C PRO A 16 7.87 -3.91 -20.63
N GLY A 17 7.02 -4.36 -21.55
CA GLY A 17 5.65 -3.86 -21.66
C GLY A 17 4.80 -4.20 -20.44
N PHE A 18 4.96 -5.40 -19.91
CA PHE A 18 4.32 -5.84 -18.68
C PHE A 18 4.87 -5.09 -17.46
N HIS A 19 6.18 -4.87 -17.39
CA HIS A 19 6.80 -4.05 -16.35
C HIS A 19 6.19 -2.63 -16.32
N ASP A 20 6.07 -1.98 -17.47
CA ASP A 20 5.53 -0.62 -17.57
C ASP A 20 4.03 -0.56 -17.29
N ALA A 21 3.28 -1.62 -17.62
CA ALA A 21 1.87 -1.74 -17.24
C ALA A 21 1.70 -1.83 -15.72
N VAL A 22 2.51 -2.68 -15.06
CA VAL A 22 2.50 -2.80 -13.59
C VAL A 22 2.94 -1.49 -12.94
N ALA A 23 3.99 -0.84 -13.45
CA ALA A 23 4.49 0.41 -12.89
C ALA A 23 3.41 1.51 -12.88
N ARG A 24 2.69 1.69 -14.00
CA ARG A 24 1.59 2.67 -14.09
C ARG A 24 0.44 2.34 -13.16
N TYR A 25 0.05 1.06 -13.07
CA TYR A 25 -1.00 0.65 -12.13
C TYR A 25 -0.62 0.94 -10.67
N LEU A 26 0.65 0.69 -10.31
CA LEU A 26 1.15 0.95 -8.96
C LEU A 26 1.20 2.43 -8.58
N GLU A 27 1.13 3.37 -9.53
CA GLU A 27 1.04 4.80 -9.23
C GLU A 27 -0.29 5.12 -8.53
N ASP A 28 -1.41 4.69 -9.15
CA ASP A 28 -2.76 4.90 -8.60
C ASP A 28 -3.02 4.03 -7.36
N GLU A 29 -2.55 2.77 -7.38
CA GLU A 29 -2.77 1.84 -6.26
C GLU A 29 -2.14 2.36 -4.95
N ARG A 30 -0.97 3.03 -5.03
CA ARG A 30 -0.30 3.59 -3.85
C ARG A 30 -1.15 4.64 -3.15
N GLU A 31 -1.80 5.52 -3.91
CA GLU A 31 -2.68 6.54 -3.34
C GLU A 31 -3.91 5.89 -2.67
N ALA A 32 -4.54 4.93 -3.35
CA ALA A 32 -5.69 4.21 -2.83
C ALA A 32 -5.37 3.45 -1.53
N VAL A 33 -4.27 2.69 -1.50
CA VAL A 33 -3.83 1.93 -0.32
C VAL A 33 -3.46 2.86 0.83
N ALA A 34 -2.84 4.01 0.55
CA ALA A 34 -2.54 5.00 1.58
C ALA A 34 -3.83 5.56 2.22
N ALA A 35 -4.84 5.88 1.40
CA ALA A 35 -6.14 6.34 1.88
C ALA A 35 -6.86 5.27 2.74
N GLU A 36 -6.86 4.02 2.28
CA GLU A 36 -7.43 2.89 3.03
C GLU A 36 -6.70 2.67 4.36
N SER A 37 -5.37 2.71 4.35
CA SER A 37 -4.55 2.57 5.56
C SER A 37 -4.88 3.65 6.60
N GLN A 38 -5.06 4.91 6.18
CA GLN A 38 -5.51 5.98 7.07
C GLN A 38 -6.91 5.74 7.63
N ALA A 39 -7.85 5.32 6.79
CA ALA A 39 -9.20 4.99 7.24
C ALA A 39 -9.17 3.86 8.28
N LEU A 40 -8.39 2.80 8.04
CA LEU A 40 -8.23 1.68 8.97
C LEU A 40 -7.62 2.12 10.30
N LEU A 41 -6.66 3.04 10.31
CA LEU A 41 -6.08 3.59 11.55
C LEU A 41 -7.14 4.23 12.46
N ASP A 42 -8.16 4.87 11.90
CA ASP A 42 -9.28 5.44 12.67
C ASP A 42 -10.15 4.38 13.35
N TYR A 43 -10.20 3.16 12.79
CA TYR A 43 -10.92 2.02 13.36
C TYR A 43 -10.06 1.13 14.24
N THR A 44 -8.74 1.40 14.36
CA THR A 44 -7.88 0.57 15.22
C THR A 44 -8.15 0.85 16.70
N PRO A 45 -8.36 -0.18 17.54
CA PRO A 45 -8.73 -0.02 18.95
C PRO A 45 -7.62 0.54 19.85
N PHE A 46 -6.45 0.89 19.30
CA PHE A 46 -5.33 1.48 20.01
C PHE A 46 -4.96 2.84 19.42
N LYS A 47 -5.73 3.88 19.77
CA LYS A 47 -5.32 5.28 19.58
C LYS A 47 -4.80 5.82 20.92
N LYS A 48 -3.47 5.82 21.04
CA LYS A 48 -2.62 6.57 22.01
C LYS A 48 -2.81 6.26 23.50
N GLY A 49 -2.02 5.32 24.02
CA GLY A 49 -1.52 5.45 25.39
C GLY A 49 -0.51 6.60 25.43
N HIS A 50 -0.72 7.54 26.35
CA HIS A 50 0.24 8.57 26.72
C HIS A 50 1.57 7.97 27.20
#